data_AF-A0A848DKV4-F1
#
_entry.id   AF-A0A848DKV4-F1
#
_cell.length_a   1.000
_cell.length_b   1.000
_cell.length_c   1.000
_cell.angle_alpha   90.00
_cell.angle_beta   90.00
_cell.angle_gamma   90.00
#
_symmetry.space_group_name_H-M   'P 1'
#
loop_
_entity.id
_entity.type
_entity.pdbx_description
1 polymer ?
#
loop_
_entity_poly.entity_id
_entity_poly.type
_entity_poly.pdbx_seq_one_letter_code
_entity_poly.pdbx_strand_id
1 'polypeptide(L)'
;MEEFVKGAPALRLPTLIRTADGYRVFDPELVEGTQYSIDDRGTLVYNRLPAGTTIGVVLACAVAMAVTLGGGGWGWMAMWFVLGLPAGVVVAGMLIGGIHLVNSPERRYRQRTGSSEFSIDVRDRGSAAWRLCETAETIAATRAWSSGAVDRQRSVPRMLWSAVRGLHDEVADGGVGDQLGAVEGALAEIAAAAAERDRSSPGHRPLGGTSARAA
;
A
#
# COMPACT_ATOMS: atom_id res chain seq x y z
N MET A 1 18.28 18.23 0.73
CA MET A 1 16.81 18.25 0.83
C MET A 1 16.34 17.41 -0.35
N GLU A 2 16.35 16.09 -0.17
CA GLU A 2 16.15 15.15 -1.28
C GLU A 2 14.68 15.11 -1.67
N GLU A 3 14.48 15.20 -2.97
CA GLU A 3 13.21 15.19 -3.67
C GLU A 3 12.48 13.88 -3.37
N PHE A 4 11.28 13.97 -2.78
CA PHE A 4 10.38 12.84 -2.60
C PHE A 4 10.00 12.30 -3.97
N VAL A 5 10.79 11.36 -4.51
CA VAL A 5 10.43 10.65 -5.74
C VAL A 5 9.18 9.83 -5.44
N LYS A 6 8.03 10.37 -5.84
CA LYS A 6 6.77 9.63 -6.00
C LYS A 6 6.99 8.56 -7.07
N GLY A 7 7.67 7.48 -6.71
CA GLY A 7 7.71 6.26 -7.51
C GLY A 7 6.28 5.81 -7.79
N ALA A 8 6.01 5.38 -9.02
CA ALA A 8 4.71 4.86 -9.40
C ALA A 8 4.24 3.79 -8.39
N PRO A 9 2.94 3.68 -8.06
CA PRO A 9 2.42 2.76 -7.04
C PRO A 9 2.87 1.29 -7.22
N ALA A 10 3.18 0.90 -8.46
CA ALA A 10 3.67 -0.44 -8.80
C ALA A 10 5.13 -0.72 -8.41
N LEU A 11 5.90 0.28 -7.98
CA LEU A 11 7.33 0.20 -7.65
C LEU A 11 7.61 0.13 -6.15
N ARG A 12 6.57 0.04 -5.31
CA ARG A 12 6.71 0.08 -3.85
C ARG A 12 6.34 -1.24 -3.19
N LEU A 13 6.95 -1.51 -2.04
CA LEU A 13 6.50 -2.57 -1.15
C LEU A 13 5.23 -2.09 -0.43
N PRO A 14 4.08 -2.77 -0.55
CA PRO A 14 2.80 -2.28 0.00
C PRO A 14 2.78 -2.11 1.52
N THR A 15 3.66 -2.83 2.23
CA THR A 15 3.71 -2.88 3.69
C THR A 15 4.94 -2.17 4.26
N LEU A 16 5.78 -1.55 3.43
CA LEU A 16 6.95 -0.80 3.87
C LEU A 16 6.80 0.66 3.44
N ILE A 17 6.87 1.56 4.40
CA ILE A 17 6.73 2.99 4.17
C ILE A 17 7.93 3.73 4.70
N ARG A 18 8.52 4.55 3.86
CA ARG A 18 9.58 5.48 4.24
C ARG A 18 8.94 6.76 4.78
N THR A 19 9.15 7.02 6.06
CA THR A 19 8.73 8.23 6.77
C THR A 19 9.87 9.24 6.84
N ALA A 20 9.62 10.46 7.34
CA ALA A 20 10.67 11.47 7.51
C ALA A 20 11.77 11.02 8.51
N ASP A 21 11.37 10.25 9.53
CA ASP A 21 12.23 9.87 10.65
C ASP A 21 12.78 8.44 10.54
N GLY A 22 12.33 7.65 9.55
CA GLY A 22 12.76 6.27 9.36
C GLY A 22 11.80 5.44 8.53
N TYR A 23 11.69 4.15 8.84
CA TYR A 23 10.75 3.24 8.17
C TYR A 23 9.59 2.86 9.09
N ARG A 24 8.44 2.59 8.49
CA ARG A 24 7.31 1.94 9.13
C ARG A 24 6.99 0.66 8.35
N VAL A 25 7.07 -0.47 9.04
CA VAL A 25 6.75 -1.79 8.48
C VAL A 25 5.42 -2.22 9.03
N PHE A 26 4.54 -2.74 8.17
CA PHE A 26 3.23 -3.23 8.55
C PHE A 26 3.13 -4.75 8.37
N ASP A 27 2.32 -5.39 9.20
CA ASP A 27 1.98 -6.80 9.01
C ASP A 27 1.17 -6.96 7.70
N PRO A 28 1.63 -7.78 6.73
CA PRO A 28 0.84 -8.08 5.54
C PRO A 28 -0.54 -8.69 5.85
N GLU A 29 -0.72 -9.38 6.98
CA GLU A 29 -2.00 -9.94 7.39
C GLU A 29 -3.06 -8.86 7.67
N LEU A 30 -2.64 -7.62 7.96
CA LEU A 30 -3.55 -6.48 8.17
C LEU A 30 -4.40 -6.20 6.93
N VAL A 31 -3.80 -6.33 5.74
CA VAL A 31 -4.45 -6.04 4.46
C VAL A 31 -4.86 -7.29 3.69
N GLU A 32 -4.28 -8.45 4.00
CA GLU A 32 -4.57 -9.72 3.33
C GLU A 32 -6.06 -10.11 3.42
N GLY A 33 -6.66 -10.43 2.26
CA GLY A 33 -8.08 -10.76 2.16
C GLY A 33 -9.02 -9.58 2.40
N THR A 34 -8.49 -8.36 2.55
CA THR A 34 -9.28 -7.14 2.71
C THR A 34 -9.26 -6.29 1.43
N GLN A 35 -10.14 -5.30 1.36
CA GLN A 35 -10.15 -4.31 0.29
C GLN A 35 -9.37 -3.04 0.67
N TYR A 36 -8.50 -3.12 1.69
CA TYR A 36 -7.67 -1.99 2.12
C TYR A 36 -6.25 -2.12 1.55
N SER A 37 -5.62 -0.98 1.28
CA SER A 37 -4.17 -0.87 1.13
C SER A 37 -3.65 0.23 2.02
N ILE A 38 -2.34 0.28 2.20
CA ILE A 38 -1.67 1.32 2.96
C ILE A 38 -1.18 2.37 1.96
N ASP A 39 -1.59 3.62 2.15
CA ASP A 39 -1.11 4.76 1.37
C ASP A 39 0.27 5.21 1.86
N ASP A 40 0.94 6.06 1.10
CA ASP A 40 2.29 6.61 1.31
C ASP A 40 2.48 7.28 2.69
N ARG A 41 1.39 7.64 3.35
CA ARG A 41 1.39 8.24 4.69
C ARG A 41 1.27 7.22 5.82
N GLY A 42 1.19 5.93 5.51
CA GLY A 42 0.91 4.89 6.50
C GLY A 42 -0.54 4.83 6.95
N THR A 43 -1.45 5.36 6.14
CA THR A 43 -2.88 5.32 6.40
C THR A 43 -3.53 4.20 5.61
N LEU A 44 -4.38 3.42 6.27
CA LEU A 44 -5.22 2.42 5.60
C LEU A 44 -6.29 3.11 4.75
N VAL A 45 -6.24 2.89 3.45
CA VAL A 45 -7.19 3.42 2.45
C VAL A 45 -7.97 2.26 1.86
N TYR A 46 -9.27 2.46 1.70
CA TYR A 46 -10.16 1.45 1.11
C TYR A 46 -10.19 1.59 -0.41
N ASN A 47 -9.79 0.51 -1.10
CA ASN A 47 -9.50 0.51 -2.54
C ASN A 47 -10.70 0.31 -3.45
N ARG A 48 -11.86 -0.06 -2.92
CA ARG A 48 -13.02 -0.42 -3.74
C ARG A 48 -14.32 0.09 -3.18
N LEU A 49 -14.55 1.39 -3.32
CA LEU A 49 -15.89 1.82 -3.69
C LEU A 49 -15.86 1.96 -5.21
N PRO A 50 -16.57 1.12 -5.98
CA PRO A 50 -16.78 1.40 -7.39
C PRO A 50 -17.30 2.84 -7.47
N ALA A 51 -16.64 3.75 -8.20
CA ALA A 51 -17.11 5.13 -8.28
C ALA A 51 -18.61 5.20 -8.66
N GLY A 52 -19.08 4.22 -9.43
CA GLY A 52 -20.49 4.01 -9.76
C GLY A 52 -21.42 3.78 -8.57
N THR A 53 -21.00 3.14 -7.47
CA THR A 53 -21.88 2.96 -6.30
C THR A 53 -22.12 4.27 -5.57
N THR A 54 -21.08 5.10 -5.40
CA THR A 54 -21.20 6.40 -4.74
C THR A 54 -22.05 7.35 -5.57
N ILE A 55 -21.79 7.40 -6.88
CA ILE A 55 -22.60 8.16 -7.85
C ILE A 55 -24.06 7.67 -7.84
N GLY A 56 -24.27 6.36 -7.81
CA GLY A 56 -25.60 5.75 -7.77
C GLY A 56 -26.40 6.14 -6.53
N VAL A 57 -25.79 6.14 -5.34
CA VAL A 57 -26.44 6.58 -4.09
C VAL A 57 -26.80 8.06 -4.16
N VAL A 58 -25.87 8.91 -4.61
CA VAL A 58 -26.11 10.36 -4.74
C VAL A 58 -27.26 10.64 -5.69
N LEU A 59 -27.26 10.01 -6.87
CA LEU A 59 -28.33 10.15 -7.85
C LEU A 59 -29.67 9.60 -7.35
N ALA A 60 -29.67 8.45 -6.68
CA ALA A 60 -30.88 7.88 -6.11
C ALA A 60 -31.53 8.81 -5.06
N CYS A 61 -30.72 9.41 -4.18
CA CYS A 61 -31.20 10.41 -3.22
C CYS A 61 -31.76 11.66 -3.92
N ALA A 62 -31.06 12.16 -4.96
CA ALA A 62 -31.52 13.31 -5.73
C ALA A 62 -32.85 13.05 -6.45
N VAL A 63 -32.99 11.90 -7.10
CA VAL A 63 -34.24 11.48 -7.75
C VAL A 63 -35.35 11.28 -6.72
N ALA A 64 -35.06 10.64 -5.58
CA ALA A 64 -36.04 10.41 -4.52
C ALA A 64 -36.59 11.74 -3.97
N MET A 65 -35.73 12.73 -3.68
CA MET A 65 -36.15 14.06 -3.25
C MET A 65 -36.95 14.79 -4.33
N ALA A 66 -36.49 14.72 -5.58
CA ALA A 66 -37.19 15.34 -6.70
C ALA A 66 -38.61 14.79 -6.89
N VAL A 67 -38.78 13.47 -6.82
CA VAL A 67 -40.08 12.82 -7.02
C VAL A 67 -41.02 13.01 -5.82
N THR A 68 -40.48 13.00 -4.58
CA THR A 68 -41.32 13.09 -3.37
C THR A 68 -41.71 14.52 -3.00
N LEU A 69 -40.83 15.51 -3.23
CA LEU A 69 -41.03 16.90 -2.82
C LEU A 69 -41.34 17.84 -4.01
N GLY A 70 -41.10 17.39 -5.24
CA GLY A 70 -41.21 18.16 -6.50
C GLY A 70 -42.62 18.47 -6.98
N GLY A 71 -43.63 18.39 -6.12
CA GLY A 71 -45.06 18.60 -6.42
C GLY A 71 -45.36 19.56 -7.58
N GLY A 72 -45.84 18.97 -8.69
CA GLY A 72 -46.67 19.61 -9.71
C GLY A 72 -45.98 20.30 -10.90
N GLY A 73 -44.69 20.64 -10.82
CA GLY A 73 -44.02 21.41 -11.88
C GLY A 73 -42.56 21.02 -12.11
N TRP A 74 -42.14 21.05 -13.38
CA TRP A 74 -40.76 20.71 -13.78
C TRP A 74 -39.70 21.52 -13.05
N GLY A 75 -39.92 22.83 -12.87
CA GLY A 75 -38.98 23.69 -12.14
C GLY A 75 -38.82 23.33 -10.66
N TRP A 76 -39.93 22.94 -10.01
CA TRP A 76 -39.90 22.53 -8.60
C TRP A 76 -39.20 21.17 -8.42
N MET A 77 -39.46 20.24 -9.33
CA MET A 77 -38.78 18.94 -9.37
C MET A 77 -37.26 19.08 -9.60
N ALA A 78 -36.85 19.97 -10.52
CA ALA A 78 -35.43 20.24 -10.78
C ALA A 78 -34.72 20.86 -9.57
N MET A 79 -35.38 21.78 -8.85
CA MET A 79 -34.83 22.37 -7.62
C MET A 79 -34.57 21.31 -6.55
N TRP A 80 -35.55 20.44 -6.27
CA TRP A 80 -35.40 19.37 -5.28
C TRP A 80 -34.38 18.31 -5.70
N PHE A 81 -34.24 18.04 -7.00
CA PHE A 81 -33.15 17.21 -7.51
C PHE A 81 -31.77 17.79 -7.16
N VAL A 82 -31.56 19.08 -7.46
CA VAL A 82 -30.29 19.77 -7.15
C VAL A 82 -30.02 19.78 -5.65
N LEU A 83 -31.04 20.02 -4.81
CA LEU A 83 -30.92 19.96 -3.36
C LEU A 83 -30.69 18.54 -2.82
N GLY A 84 -31.14 17.52 -3.53
CA GLY A 84 -30.92 16.13 -3.14
C GLY A 84 -29.52 15.61 -3.45
N LEU A 85 -28.76 16.24 -4.35
CA LEU A 85 -27.35 15.90 -4.60
C LEU A 85 -26.47 16.04 -3.35
N PRO A 86 -26.41 17.20 -2.65
CA PRO A 86 -25.61 17.31 -1.42
C PRO A 86 -26.13 16.39 -0.30
N ALA A 87 -27.45 16.20 -0.18
CA ALA A 87 -28.01 15.24 0.77
C ALA A 87 -27.53 13.81 0.47
N GLY A 88 -27.53 13.41 -0.80
CA GLY A 88 -27.01 12.13 -1.25
C GLY A 88 -25.52 11.95 -0.96
N VAL A 89 -24.71 13.01 -1.07
CA VAL A 89 -23.27 12.97 -0.71
C VAL A 89 -23.10 12.73 0.79
N VAL A 90 -23.89 13.39 1.64
CA VAL A 90 -23.85 13.17 3.09
C VAL A 90 -24.23 11.72 3.43
N VAL A 91 -25.29 11.20 2.83
CA VAL A 91 -25.73 9.80 3.03
C VAL A 91 -24.65 8.82 2.57
N ALA A 92 -24.07 9.04 1.40
CA ALA A 92 -22.97 8.21 0.91
C ALA A 92 -21.77 8.25 1.87
N GLY A 93 -21.38 9.43 2.36
CA GLY A 93 -20.33 9.59 3.35
C GLY A 93 -20.61 8.83 4.66
N MET A 94 -21.85 8.90 5.16
CA MET A 94 -22.28 8.16 6.35
C MET A 94 -22.23 6.65 6.15
N LEU A 95 -22.67 6.14 4.99
CA LEU A 95 -22.60 4.71 4.66
C LEU A 95 -21.16 4.22 4.61
N ILE A 96 -20.28 4.98 3.96
CA ILE A 96 -18.84 4.68 3.89
C ILE A 96 -18.22 4.68 5.29
N GLY A 97 -18.49 5.71 6.09
CA GLY A 97 -18.04 5.79 7.48
C GLY A 97 -18.54 4.61 8.33
N GLY A 98 -19.80 4.20 8.16
CA GLY A 98 -20.37 3.03 8.81
C GLY A 98 -19.68 1.72 8.42
N ILE A 99 -19.36 1.54 7.13
CA ILE A 99 -18.59 0.37 6.66
C ILE A 99 -17.21 0.33 7.34
N HIS A 100 -16.53 1.47 7.47
CA HIS A 100 -15.24 1.54 8.15
C HIS A 100 -15.33 1.23 9.66
N LEU A 101 -16.39 1.68 10.33
CA LEU A 101 -16.63 1.39 11.74
C LEU A 101 -16.87 -0.11 11.97
N VAL A 102 -17.67 -0.75 11.12
CA VAL A 102 -18.03 -2.18 11.28
C VAL A 102 -16.93 -3.11 10.78
N ASN A 103 -16.31 -2.77 9.64
CA ASN A 103 -15.24 -3.55 9.00
C ASN A 103 -13.87 -2.92 9.20
N SER A 104 -13.58 -2.43 10.41
CA SER A 104 -12.24 -1.95 10.75
C SER A 104 -11.24 -3.11 10.57
N PRO A 105 -10.27 -2.99 9.65
CA PRO A 105 -9.27 -4.04 9.41
C PRO A 105 -8.44 -4.29 10.67
N GLU A 106 -8.19 -3.27 11.48
CA GLU A 106 -7.51 -3.38 12.78
C GLU A 106 -8.28 -4.25 13.77
N ARG A 107 -9.60 -4.13 13.83
CA ARG A 107 -10.44 -4.96 14.69
C ARG A 107 -10.40 -6.42 14.25
N ARG A 108 -10.50 -6.67 12.94
CA ARG A 108 -10.40 -8.02 12.36
C ARG A 108 -9.01 -8.62 12.54
N TYR A 109 -7.96 -7.81 12.41
CA TYR A 109 -6.59 -8.22 12.68
C TYR A 109 -6.43 -8.65 14.14
N ARG A 110 -6.80 -7.78 15.09
CA ARG A 110 -6.80 -8.09 16.54
C ARG A 110 -7.55 -9.37 16.88
N GLN A 111 -8.71 -9.59 16.26
CA GLN A 111 -9.50 -10.81 16.48
C GLN A 111 -8.81 -12.08 15.97
N ARG A 112 -8.01 -11.99 14.90
CA ARG A 112 -7.31 -13.14 14.32
C ARG A 112 -5.98 -13.43 14.98
N THR A 113 -5.17 -12.39 15.21
CA THR A 113 -3.78 -12.55 15.68
C THR A 113 -3.66 -12.40 17.19
N GLY A 114 -4.66 -11.85 17.87
CA GLY A 114 -4.58 -11.47 19.29
C GLY A 114 -3.66 -10.26 19.56
N SER A 115 -2.96 -9.75 18.55
CA SER A 115 -2.03 -8.63 18.68
C SER A 115 -2.71 -7.30 18.36
N SER A 116 -2.50 -6.28 19.20
CA SER A 116 -2.84 -4.89 18.86
C SER A 116 -1.80 -4.22 17.98
N GLU A 117 -0.62 -4.80 17.85
CA GLU A 117 0.48 -4.26 17.10
C GLU A 117 0.51 -4.86 15.69
N PHE A 118 0.33 -3.99 14.71
CA PHE A 118 0.28 -4.29 13.28
C PHE A 118 1.26 -3.45 12.48
N SER A 119 2.05 -2.61 13.15
CA SER A 119 3.08 -1.77 12.54
C SER A 119 4.23 -1.54 13.51
N ILE A 120 5.46 -1.53 13.01
CA ILE A 120 6.68 -1.24 13.78
C ILE A 120 7.40 -0.06 13.13
N ASP A 121 7.73 0.94 13.95
CA ASP A 121 8.54 2.10 13.56
C ASP A 121 10.04 1.78 13.75
N VAL A 122 10.79 1.76 12.66
CA VAL A 122 12.25 1.56 12.63
C VAL A 122 12.92 2.91 12.42
N ARG A 123 13.40 3.51 13.52
CA ARG A 123 14.03 4.85 13.51
C ARG A 123 15.54 4.83 13.71
N ASP A 124 16.07 3.75 14.27
CA ASP A 124 17.49 3.65 14.58
C ASP A 124 18.33 3.37 13.32
N ARG A 125 19.02 4.41 12.84
CA ARG A 125 19.86 4.35 11.64
C ARG A 125 21.10 3.53 11.93
N GLY A 126 21.26 2.42 11.20
CA GLY A 126 22.38 1.48 11.38
C GLY A 126 22.00 0.20 12.12
N SER A 127 20.80 0.13 12.70
CA SER A 127 20.23 -1.12 13.22
C SER A 127 20.06 -2.16 12.11
N ALA A 128 20.03 -3.44 12.48
CA ALA A 128 19.75 -4.52 11.54
C ALA A 128 18.37 -4.35 10.87
N ALA A 129 17.36 -3.94 11.65
CA ALA A 129 16.02 -3.64 11.13
C ALA A 129 16.05 -2.54 10.05
N TRP A 130 16.88 -1.51 10.22
CA TRP A 130 17.06 -0.46 9.21
C TRP A 130 17.66 -1.01 7.91
N ARG A 131 18.72 -1.83 8.00
CA ARG A 131 19.35 -2.45 6.82
C ARG A 131 18.42 -3.40 6.09
N LEU A 132 17.58 -4.14 6.82
CA LEU A 132 16.52 -4.97 6.24
C LEU A 132 15.51 -4.14 5.44
N CYS A 133 15.09 -2.99 5.99
CA CYS A 133 14.19 -2.07 5.31
C CYS A 133 14.83 -1.48 4.03
N GLU A 134 16.10 -1.05 4.09
CA GLU A 134 16.82 -0.56 2.90
C GLU A 134 17.00 -1.65 1.83
N THR A 135 17.27 -2.89 2.24
CA THR A 135 17.39 -4.01 1.33
C THR A 135 16.06 -4.30 0.65
N ALA A 136 14.96 -4.29 1.40
CA ALA A 136 13.62 -4.46 0.86
C ALA A 136 13.23 -3.32 -0.11
N GLU A 137 13.56 -2.05 0.22
CA GLU A 137 13.37 -0.91 -0.69
C GLU A 137 14.17 -1.09 -1.99
N THR A 138 15.42 -1.56 -1.89
CA THR A 138 16.27 -1.86 -3.05
C THR A 138 15.66 -2.94 -3.93
N ILE A 139 15.11 -4.02 -3.33
CA ILE A 139 14.40 -5.07 -4.06
C ILE A 139 13.18 -4.49 -4.78
N ALA A 140 12.38 -3.65 -4.11
CA ALA A 140 11.20 -3.01 -4.69
C ALA A 140 11.53 -2.09 -5.88
N ALA A 141 12.70 -1.46 -5.87
CA ALA A 141 13.17 -0.60 -6.94
C ALA A 141 13.58 -1.39 -8.21
N THR A 142 13.77 -2.70 -8.14
CA THR A 142 14.19 -3.50 -9.29
C THR A 142 13.10 -3.69 -10.35
N ARG A 143 13.50 -3.92 -11.61
CA ARG A 143 12.55 -4.31 -12.67
C ARG A 143 11.94 -5.69 -12.41
N ALA A 144 12.66 -6.60 -11.76
CA ALA A 144 12.13 -7.91 -11.39
C ALA A 144 10.91 -7.78 -10.48
N TRP A 145 10.92 -6.80 -9.56
CA TRP A 145 9.76 -6.42 -8.79
C TRP A 145 8.65 -5.87 -9.69
N SER A 146 8.92 -4.84 -10.50
CA SER A 146 7.91 -4.16 -11.33
C SER A 146 7.31 -5.00 -12.46
N SER A 147 7.99 -6.06 -12.88
CA SER A 147 7.50 -7.08 -13.83
C SER A 147 6.75 -8.22 -13.17
N GLY A 148 6.77 -8.33 -11.84
CA GLY A 148 6.12 -9.42 -11.10
C GLY A 148 6.90 -10.75 -11.12
N ALA A 149 8.17 -10.71 -11.52
CA ALA A 149 9.07 -11.87 -11.42
C ALA A 149 9.38 -12.24 -9.95
N VAL A 150 9.30 -11.26 -9.05
CA VAL A 150 9.28 -11.46 -7.60
C VAL A 150 7.83 -11.37 -7.12
N ASP A 151 7.36 -12.36 -6.36
CA ASP A 151 6.02 -12.35 -5.77
C ASP A 151 5.90 -11.20 -4.76
N ARG A 152 5.21 -10.14 -5.19
CA ARG A 152 5.03 -8.92 -4.39
C ARG A 152 4.17 -9.12 -3.16
N GLN A 153 3.32 -10.14 -3.15
CA GLN A 153 2.30 -10.30 -2.12
C GLN A 153 2.71 -11.27 -1.03
N ARG A 154 3.50 -12.31 -1.35
CA ARG A 154 3.68 -13.42 -0.40
C ARG A 154 5.02 -13.46 0.32
N SER A 155 6.14 -13.23 -0.36
CA SER A 155 7.45 -13.58 0.20
C SER A 155 8.11 -12.40 0.92
N VAL A 156 8.43 -11.33 0.20
CA VAL A 156 9.22 -10.21 0.76
C VAL A 156 8.50 -9.49 1.92
N PRO A 157 7.21 -9.11 1.81
CA PRO A 157 6.50 -8.46 2.92
C PRO A 157 6.45 -9.30 4.21
N ARG A 158 6.19 -10.61 4.10
CA ARG A 158 6.09 -11.52 5.25
C ARG A 158 7.44 -11.74 5.90
N MET A 159 8.49 -11.97 5.10
CA MET A 159 9.85 -12.13 5.62
C MET A 159 10.31 -10.87 6.34
N LEU A 160 10.12 -9.69 5.72
CA LEU A 160 10.49 -8.41 6.32
C LEU A 160 9.75 -8.19 7.65
N TRP A 161 8.44 -8.38 7.68
CA TRP A 161 7.66 -8.24 8.92
C TRP A 161 8.14 -9.20 10.02
N SER A 162 8.32 -10.49 9.70
CA SER A 162 8.76 -11.48 10.68
C SER A 162 10.13 -11.15 11.28
N ALA A 163 11.09 -10.68 10.48
CA ALA A 163 12.41 -10.31 10.98
C ALA A 163 12.41 -9.00 11.75
N VAL A 164 11.70 -7.98 11.28
CA VAL A 164 11.61 -6.69 11.98
C VAL A 164 10.89 -6.87 13.31
N ARG A 165 9.84 -7.69 13.36
CA ARG A 165 9.14 -8.04 14.59
C ARG A 165 10.03 -8.84 15.54
N GLY A 166 10.73 -9.87 15.05
CA GLY A 166 11.69 -10.62 15.86
C GLY A 166 12.73 -9.70 16.52
N LEU A 167 13.32 -8.78 15.74
CA LEU A 167 14.26 -7.79 16.26
C LEU A 167 13.65 -6.84 17.29
N HIS A 168 12.40 -6.43 17.09
CA HIS A 168 11.69 -5.56 18.01
C HIS A 168 11.44 -6.27 19.35
N ASP A 169 10.96 -7.51 19.29
CA ASP A 169 10.72 -8.36 20.46
C ASP A 169 12.05 -8.70 21.17
N GLU A 170 13.15 -8.93 20.44
CA GLU A 170 14.48 -9.18 21.01
C GLU A 170 15.04 -7.99 21.79
N VAL A 171 14.81 -6.76 21.33
CA VAL A 171 15.21 -5.55 22.07
C VAL A 171 14.39 -5.43 23.36
N ALA A 172 13.14 -5.89 23.36
CA ALA A 172 12.29 -5.90 24.55
C ALA A 172 12.69 -7.02 25.54
N ASP A 173 13.05 -8.21 25.03
CA ASP A 173 13.23 -9.43 25.84
C ASP A 173 14.68 -9.87 26.07
N GLY A 174 15.67 -9.27 25.38
CA GLY A 174 17.10 -9.46 25.65
C GLY A 174 17.81 -10.61 24.91
N GLY A 175 17.27 -11.14 23.81
CA GLY A 175 18.06 -11.93 22.83
C GLY A 175 17.29 -12.89 21.91
N VAL A 176 17.80 -13.08 20.68
CA VAL A 176 18.00 -14.33 19.88
C VAL A 176 18.59 -13.97 18.50
N GLY A 177 19.91 -13.73 18.41
CA GLY A 177 20.55 -13.23 17.17
C GLY A 177 20.65 -14.19 15.97
N ASP A 178 20.36 -15.49 16.13
CA ASP A 178 20.61 -16.50 15.08
C ASP A 178 19.57 -16.49 13.94
N GLN A 179 18.31 -16.12 14.20
CA GLN A 179 17.27 -16.07 13.15
C GLN A 179 17.48 -14.89 12.19
N LEU A 180 18.06 -13.80 12.69
CA LEU A 180 18.33 -12.60 11.91
C LEU A 180 19.28 -12.87 10.74
N GLY A 181 20.38 -13.58 10.98
CA GLY A 181 21.37 -13.87 9.96
C GLY A 181 20.79 -14.69 8.80
N ALA A 182 19.85 -15.60 9.09
CA ALA A 182 19.17 -16.38 8.06
C ALA A 182 18.25 -15.50 7.18
N VAL A 183 17.53 -14.54 7.77
CA VAL A 183 16.65 -13.64 7.01
C VAL A 183 17.44 -12.59 6.23
N GLU A 184 18.48 -12.00 6.83
CA GLU A 184 19.40 -11.11 6.12
C GLU A 184 20.03 -11.83 4.91
N GLY A 185 20.47 -13.08 5.09
CA GLY A 185 21.01 -13.91 4.00
C GLY A 185 19.99 -14.17 2.89
N ALA A 186 18.77 -14.57 3.25
CA ALA A 186 17.70 -14.83 2.27
C ALA A 186 17.30 -13.56 1.49
N LEU A 187 17.19 -12.40 2.16
CA LEU A 187 16.88 -11.14 1.48
C LEU A 187 18.03 -10.67 0.59
N ALA A 188 19.27 -10.84 1.01
CA ALA A 188 20.44 -10.54 0.19
C ALA A 188 20.50 -11.44 -1.06
N GLU A 189 20.18 -12.73 -0.92
CA GLU A 189 20.10 -13.67 -2.05
C GLU A 189 19.00 -13.25 -3.04
N ILE A 190 17.81 -12.88 -2.55
CA ILE A 190 16.71 -12.38 -3.38
C ILE A 190 17.11 -11.08 -4.10
N ALA A 191 17.79 -10.16 -3.40
CA ALA A 191 18.28 -8.92 -3.98
C ALA A 191 19.32 -9.19 -5.09
N ALA A 192 20.26 -10.10 -4.85
CA ALA A 192 21.26 -10.50 -5.83
C ALA A 192 20.62 -11.17 -7.06
N ALA A 193 19.66 -12.08 -6.86
CA ALA A 193 18.93 -12.73 -7.94
C ALA A 193 18.08 -11.74 -8.75
N ALA A 194 17.44 -10.77 -8.09
CA ALA A 194 16.70 -9.70 -8.75
C ALA A 194 17.62 -8.81 -9.60
N ALA A 195 18.80 -8.46 -9.08
CA ALA A 195 19.80 -7.66 -9.79
C ALA A 195 20.42 -8.41 -10.99
N GLU A 196 20.74 -9.71 -10.85
CA GLU A 196 21.21 -10.55 -11.95
C GLU A 196 20.15 -10.63 -13.06
N ARG A 197 18.89 -10.84 -12.68
CA ARG A 197 17.80 -10.92 -13.65
C ARG A 197 17.63 -9.63 -14.43
N ASP A 198 17.75 -8.47 -13.78
CA ASP A 198 17.68 -7.18 -14.46
C ASP A 198 18.86 -6.97 -15.42
N ARG A 199 20.07 -7.42 -15.07
CA ARG A 199 21.25 -7.44 -15.97
C ARG A 199 21.07 -8.37 -17.17
N SER A 200 20.46 -9.54 -16.97
CA SER A 200 20.25 -10.55 -18.01
C SER A 200 19.10 -10.26 -18.97
N SER A 201 18.26 -9.27 -18.67
CA SER A 201 17.06 -8.99 -19.45
C SER A 201 17.44 -8.34 -20.80
N PRO A 202 17.17 -8.98 -21.96
CA PRO A 202 17.64 -8.50 -23.26
C PRO A 202 16.81 -7.30 -23.70
N GLY A 203 17.22 -6.12 -23.27
CA GLY A 203 16.60 -4.83 -23.60
C GLY A 203 17.59 -3.68 -23.77
N HIS A 204 18.89 -3.92 -23.62
CA HIS A 204 19.92 -2.92 -23.85
C HIS A 204 20.96 -3.45 -24.84
N ARG A 205 20.63 -3.35 -26.14
CA ARG A 205 21.68 -3.05 -27.10
C ARG A 205 22.16 -1.63 -26.74
N PRO A 206 23.41 -1.41 -26.32
CA PRO A 206 23.95 -0.07 -26.41
C PRO A 206 23.77 0.35 -27.87
N LEU A 207 23.26 1.55 -28.10
CA LEU A 207 23.35 2.19 -29.41
C LEU A 207 24.84 2.51 -29.64
N GLY A 208 25.61 1.43 -29.87
CA GLY A 208 26.99 1.48 -30.29
C GLY A 208 26.98 2.14 -31.66
N GLY A 209 27.54 3.35 -31.70
CA GLY A 209 27.58 4.20 -32.86
C GLY A 209 28.02 3.42 -34.09
N THR A 210 27.20 3.51 -35.13
CA THR A 210 27.69 3.38 -36.50
C THR A 210 28.78 4.43 -36.69
N SER A 211 30.03 3.98 -36.52
CA SER A 211 31.20 4.61 -37.10
C SER A 211 30.99 4.63 -38.62
N ALA A 212 30.47 5.74 -39.12
CA ALA A 212 30.49 6.06 -40.53
C ALA A 212 31.94 6.40 -40.88
N ARG A 213 32.65 5.38 -41.37
CA ARG A 213 33.92 5.51 -42.07
C ARG A 213 33.59 5.82 -43.53
N ALA A 214 33.78 7.06 -43.95
CA ALA A 214 33.92 7.48 -45.34
C ALA A 214 35.10 8.47 -45.35
N ALA A 215 36.28 8.04 -45.80
CA ALA A 215 36.72 8.05 -47.20
C ALA A 215 36.96 9.49 -47.66
#